data_AF-G5KE03-F1
#
_entry.id   AF-G5KE03-F1
#
_cell.length_a   1.000
_cell.length_b   1.000
_cell.length_c   1.000
_cell.angle_alpha   90.00
_cell.angle_beta   90.00
_cell.angle_gamma   90.00
#
_symmetry.space_group_name_H-M   'P 1'
#
loop_
_entity.id
_entity.type
_entity.pdbx_description
1 polymer ?
#
loop_
_entity_poly.entity_id
_entity_poly.type
_entity_poly.pdbx_seq_one_letter_code
_entity_poly.pdbx_strand_id
1 'polypeptide(L)' 'MKTQMEKDLFGIIYKNFGRSDLETRHSDNEDFLDIAVWTLKTALEEAYKAGQQSVK' A
#
# COMPACT_ATOMS: atom_id res chain seq x y z
N MET A 1 -15.38 -0.22 11.39
CA MET A 1 -15.02 1.04 10.69
C MET A 1 -13.51 1.06 10.56
N LYS A 2 -12.95 1.30 9.36
CA LYS A 2 -11.49 1.34 9.16
C LYS A 2 -10.86 2.50 9.94
N THR A 3 -9.75 2.25 10.62
CA THR A 3 -8.92 3.25 11.30
C THR A 3 -8.37 4.26 10.30
N GLN A 4 -7.90 5.42 10.77
CA GLN A 4 -7.27 6.40 9.90
C GLN A 4 -6.03 5.83 9.20
N MET A 5 -5.21 5.10 9.97
CA MET A 5 -4.03 4.39 9.47
C MET A 5 -4.36 3.42 8.34
N GLU A 6 -5.43 2.61 8.48
CA GLU A 6 -5.86 1.69 7.41
C GLU A 6 -6.34 2.44 6.16
N LYS A 7 -7.02 3.57 6.31
CA LYS A 7 -7.45 4.39 5.16
C LYS A 7 -6.25 4.96 4.42
N ASP A 8 -5.26 5.47 5.15
CA ASP A 8 -4.04 6.04 4.57
C ASP A 8 -3.24 4.95 3.85
N LEU A 9 -3.08 3.78 4.48
CA LEU A 9 -2.43 2.63 3.85
C LEU A 9 -3.16 2.22 2.57
N PHE A 10 -4.48 2.00 2.60
CA PHE A 10 -5.22 1.60 1.40
C PHE A 10 -5.19 2.66 0.29
N GLY A 11 -5.14 3.95 0.63
CA GLY A 11 -4.93 5.02 -0.34
C GLY A 11 -3.58 4.88 -1.06
N ILE A 12 -2.51 4.58 -0.32
CA ILE A 12 -1.17 4.35 -0.88
C ILE A 12 -1.15 3.09 -1.76
N ILE A 13 -1.77 2.00 -1.32
CA ILE A 13 -1.86 0.75 -2.08
C ILE A 13 -2.62 0.95 -3.39
N TYR A 14 -3.76 1.62 -3.35
CA TYR A 14 -4.55 1.89 -4.56
C TYR A 14 -3.78 2.74 -5.55
N LYS A 15 -3.15 3.82 -5.06
CA LYS A 15 -2.38 4.74 -5.90
C LYS A 15 -1.19 4.06 -6.61
N ASN A 16 -0.44 3.23 -5.90
CA ASN A 16 0.82 2.68 -6.42
C ASN A 16 0.67 1.31 -7.08
N PHE A 17 -0.30 0.50 -6.65
CA PHE A 17 -0.46 -0.89 -7.09
C PHE A 17 -1.82 -1.18 -7.75
N GLY A 18 -2.76 -0.22 -7.75
CA GLY A 18 -4.10 -0.43 -8.29
C GLY A 18 -4.97 -1.39 -7.47
N ARG A 19 -4.57 -1.70 -6.22
CA ARG A 19 -5.27 -2.64 -5.33
C ARG A 19 -6.00 -1.95 -4.19
N SER A 20 -7.04 -2.59 -3.68
CA SER A 20 -7.80 -2.14 -2.50
C SER A 20 -7.20 -2.53 -1.15
N ASP A 21 -6.31 -3.52 -1.15
CA ASP A 21 -5.74 -4.19 0.03
C ASP A 21 -4.48 -5.00 -0.34
N LEU A 22 -3.79 -5.51 0.68
CA LEU A 22 -2.62 -6.38 0.59
C LEU A 22 -2.93 -7.80 1.13
N GLU A 23 -4.19 -8.22 1.09
CA GLU A 23 -4.57 -9.56 1.56
C GLU A 23 -4.08 -10.64 0.58
N THR A 24 -3.71 -11.79 1.13
CA THR A 24 -3.39 -13.00 0.37
C THR A 24 -4.65 -13.58 -0.28
N ARG A 25 -4.59 -13.93 -1.56
CA ARG A 25 -5.71 -14.50 -2.34
C ARG A 25 -5.50 -15.95 -2.77
N HIS A 26 -4.34 -16.53 -2.49
CA HIS A 26 -3.94 -17.86 -2.93
C HIS A 26 -4.01 -18.02 -4.46
N SER A 27 -3.59 -16.98 -5.18
CA SER A 27 -3.61 -16.95 -6.64
C SER A 27 -2.40 -16.18 -7.15
N ASP A 28 -1.58 -16.83 -7.99
CA ASP A 28 -0.32 -16.23 -8.43
C ASP A 28 -0.51 -14.86 -9.08
N ASN A 29 -1.48 -14.73 -9.99
CA ASN A 29 -1.77 -13.47 -10.69
C ASN A 29 -2.28 -12.37 -9.74
N GLU A 30 -2.90 -12.75 -8.62
CA GLU A 30 -3.41 -11.81 -7.64
C GLU A 30 -2.39 -11.50 -6.54
N ASP A 31 -1.48 -12.42 -6.21
CA ASP A 31 -0.55 -12.30 -5.08
C ASP A 31 0.85 -11.84 -5.51
N PHE A 32 1.22 -12.01 -6.78
CA PHE A 32 2.47 -11.51 -7.34
C PHE A 32 2.20 -10.33 -8.26
N LEU A 33 2.82 -9.19 -7.94
CA LEU A 33 2.65 -7.95 -8.69
C LEU A 33 3.90 -7.67 -9.53
N ASP A 34 3.74 -7.64 -10.85
CA ASP A 34 4.76 -7.14 -11.77
C ASP A 34 4.75 -5.62 -11.80
N ILE A 35 5.64 -5.03 -10.99
CA ILE A 35 5.77 -3.58 -10.83
C ILE A 35 7.22 -3.14 -11.00
N ALA A 36 7.40 -1.89 -11.43
CA ALA A 36 8.72 -1.30 -11.46
C ALA A 36 9.26 -1.08 -10.04
N VAL A 37 10.56 -1.30 -9.83
CA VAL A 37 11.21 -1.09 -8.52
C VAL A 37 11.04 0.33 -7.97
N TRP A 38 10.88 1.32 -8.85
CA TRP A 38 10.62 2.71 -8.49
C TRP A 38 9.23 2.90 -7.87
N THR A 39 8.22 2.18 -8.38
CA THR A 39 6.85 2.19 -7.83
C THR A 39 6.83 1.61 -6.42
N LEU A 40 7.54 0.49 -6.21
CA LEU A 40 7.71 -0.09 -4.87
C LEU A 40 8.38 0.91 -3.92
N LYS A 41 9.47 1.56 -4.36
CA LYS A 41 10.15 2.59 -3.58
C LYS A 41 9.22 3.73 -3.20
N THR A 42 8.43 4.26 -4.14
CA THR A 42 7.47 5.35 -3.86
C THR A 42 6.44 4.95 -2.82
N ALA A 43 5.84 3.76 -2.93
CA ALA A 43 4.86 3.27 -1.96
C ALA A 43 5.45 3.16 -0.54
N LEU A 44 6.70 2.66 -0.42
CA LEU A 44 7.40 2.55 0.87
C LEU A 44 7.70 3.92 1.48
N GLU A 45 8.16 4.89 0.68
CA GLU A 45 8.43 6.26 1.14
C GLU A 45 7.14 6.98 1.58
N GLU A 46 6.04 6.77 0.87
CA GLU A 46 4.72 7.31 1.24
C GLU A 46 4.20 6.70 2.55
N ALA A 47 4.30 5.38 2.69
CA ALA A 47 3.88 4.68 3.92
C ALA A 47 4.71 5.12 5.13
N TYR A 48 6.03 5.29 4.96
CA TYR A 48 6.90 5.79 6.01
C TYR A 48 6.51 7.20 6.46
N LYS A 49 6.29 8.13 5.52
CA LYS A 49 5.87 9.50 5.82
C LYS A 49 4.50 9.56 6.49
N ALA A 50 3.55 8.73 6.05
CA ALA A 50 2.23 8.63 6.68
C ALA A 50 2.35 8.17 8.14
N GLY A 51 3.17 7.15 8.41
CA GLY A 51 3.44 6.70 9.78
C GLY A 51 4.12 7.76 10.65
N GLN A 52 5.05 8.55 10.10
CA GLN A 52 5.63 9.69 10.82
C GLN A 52 4.60 10.77 11.17
N GLN A 53 3.60 10.98 10.31
CA GLN A 53 2.55 11.96 10.53
C GLN A 53 1.48 11.47 11.52
N SER A 54 1.27 10.16 11.64
CA SER A 54 0.24 9.60 12.54
C SER A 54 0.60 9.65 14.03
N VAL A 55 1.84 10.01 14.38
CA VAL A 55 2.34 10.09 15.77
C VAL A 55 2.47 11.55 16.25
N LYS A 56 2.17 12.53 15.40
CA LYS A 56 2.17 13.96 15.75
C LYS A 56 0.87 14.41 16.39
#